data_AF-A0A2V9CNQ7-F1
#
_entry.id   AF-A0A2V9CNQ7-F1
#
_cell.length_a   1.000
_cell.length_b   1.000
_cell.length_c   1.000
_cell.angle_alpha   90.00
_cell.angle_beta   90.00
_cell.angle_gamma   90.00
#
_symmetry.space_group_name_H-M   'P 1'
#
loop_
_entity.id
_entity.type
_entity.pdbx_description
1 polymer ?
#
loop_
_entity_poly.entity_id
_entity_poly.type
_entity_poly.pdbx_seq_one_letter_code
_entity_poly.pdbx_strand_id
1 'polypeptide(L)'
;MPSPGSARTCFLTVLMVLLFTRLTQAGMAHRDCRFPMVFEGAAVNVVVLPYSYAGRNYSLTNLGNRLSLLVKLDVLSHILEYGSVGAVQMEMPEGVPSDDPSCLPETVLPILLGTHAPNMALAGMFANTRGSVNALRPGHGLVLVWGLLYEEGDDIFAQTYVRFLRRDINEAIEFQAGGSSLSAKPSSQLLAFIPQKFTQSELKQMEDSYSRADYVRDEPNDSARGDQLPQLVAKCAGYGCDDSPVHAGFYVQEKRGEWIRIQYMDPTKGQQKEGWIHSAGGLAGAPLEKILPEIKFIEGCAGYLRLRVADAENTPQMPAAPALAVNQLNGFVRSNDSQPDDIAKAVALQLAGAVEYLSGRGQVESLIKAADDFERARKMIPYDPNAITLAVGAQVAEEWRQKGRFEQTVLKAERMSAASALSSDKAALANLNSLYRLLLSSPEPASAADNLTRAELKERMEALKRVAAPK
;
A
#
# COMPACT_ATOMS: atom_id res chain seq x y z
N MET A 1 43.30 28.33 -34.86
CA MET A 1 43.09 26.90 -34.58
C MET A 1 42.78 26.76 -33.09
N PRO A 2 41.51 26.62 -32.67
CA PRO A 2 41.17 26.37 -31.28
C PRO A 2 41.23 24.87 -30.96
N SER A 3 41.75 24.56 -29.77
CA SER A 3 42.00 23.22 -29.24
C SER A 3 40.72 22.36 -29.08
N PRO A 4 40.71 21.09 -29.53
CA PRO A 4 39.60 20.17 -29.35
C PRO A 4 39.70 19.45 -27.99
N GLY A 5 39.53 20.19 -26.89
CA GLY A 5 39.72 19.64 -25.53
C GLY A 5 38.50 19.66 -24.61
N SER A 6 37.42 20.38 -24.96
CA SER A 6 36.39 20.73 -23.96
C SER A 6 35.04 20.03 -24.11
N ALA A 7 34.77 19.34 -25.23
CA ALA A 7 33.46 18.72 -25.46
C ALA A 7 33.30 17.35 -24.76
N ARG A 8 34.40 16.61 -24.56
CA ARG A 8 34.35 15.27 -23.93
C ARG A 8 34.15 15.32 -22.42
N THR A 9 34.69 16.33 -21.75
CA THR A 9 34.53 16.52 -20.30
C THR A 9 33.13 16.99 -19.94
N CYS A 10 32.51 17.86 -20.74
CA CYS A 10 31.15 18.35 -20.49
C CYS A 10 30.09 17.23 -20.62
N PHE A 11 30.25 16.32 -21.59
CA PHE A 11 29.35 15.17 -21.77
C PHE A 11 29.43 14.15 -20.63
N LEU A 12 30.63 13.92 -20.06
CA LEU A 12 30.82 13.00 -18.94
C LEU A 12 30.20 13.55 -17.64
N THR A 13 30.28 14.86 -17.37
CA THR A 13 29.59 15.48 -16.23
C THR A 13 28.07 15.51 -16.37
N VAL A 14 27.53 15.74 -17.57
CA VAL A 14 26.07 15.72 -17.78
C VAL A 14 25.52 14.28 -17.70
N LEU A 15 26.29 13.29 -18.17
CA LEU A 15 25.92 11.87 -18.03
C LEU A 15 26.01 11.41 -16.57
N MET A 16 27.01 11.84 -15.79
CA MET A 16 27.10 11.55 -14.35
C MET A 16 25.98 12.23 -13.56
N VAL A 17 25.67 13.51 -13.83
CA VAL A 17 24.57 14.21 -13.14
C VAL A 17 23.20 13.58 -13.46
N LEU A 18 22.98 13.10 -14.68
CA LEU A 18 21.78 12.33 -15.04
C LEU A 18 21.75 10.91 -14.45
N LEU A 19 22.91 10.30 -14.19
CA LEU A 19 23.02 9.01 -13.49
C LEU A 19 22.83 9.15 -11.98
N PHE A 20 23.16 10.29 -11.38
CA PHE A 20 22.96 10.54 -9.93
C PHE A 20 21.55 11.02 -9.57
N THR A 21 20.73 11.50 -10.52
CA THR A 21 19.34 11.91 -10.25
C THR A 21 18.34 10.76 -10.13
N ARG A 22 18.80 9.50 -10.09
CA ARG A 22 17.94 8.32 -9.82
C ARG A 22 18.40 7.51 -8.62
N LEU A 23 19.02 8.14 -7.63
CA LEU A 23 18.99 7.55 -6.29
C LEU A 23 17.52 7.52 -5.87
N THR A 24 16.98 6.31 -5.77
CA THR A 24 15.70 5.99 -5.12
C THR A 24 15.64 6.76 -3.80
N GLN A 25 14.96 7.90 -3.80
CA GLN A 25 14.72 8.66 -2.58
C GLN A 25 13.70 7.85 -1.78
N ALA A 26 14.22 7.03 -0.89
CA ALA A 26 13.44 6.45 0.18
C ALA A 26 13.84 7.10 1.48
N GLY A 27 12.84 7.64 2.16
CA GLY A 27 13.02 8.35 3.41
C GLY A 27 12.31 7.64 4.54
N MET A 28 12.91 7.69 5.73
CA MET A 28 12.24 7.38 6.98
C MET A 28 12.13 8.64 7.82
N ALA A 29 10.97 8.90 8.42
CA ALA A 29 10.80 9.95 9.42
C ALA A 29 10.04 9.42 10.64
N HIS A 30 10.31 10.00 11.81
CA HIS A 30 9.52 9.86 13.04
C HIS A 30 8.84 11.18 13.33
N ARG A 31 7.53 11.16 13.58
CA ARG A 31 6.73 12.39 13.68
C ARG A 31 5.69 12.37 14.77
N ASP A 32 5.42 13.55 15.29
CA ASP A 32 4.29 13.77 16.18
C ASP A 32 2.99 13.66 15.38
N CYS A 33 2.03 12.88 15.86
CA CYS A 33 0.70 12.79 15.26
C CYS A 33 -0.04 14.13 15.17
N ARG A 34 0.31 15.13 15.97
CA ARG A 34 -0.23 16.51 15.89
C ARG A 34 0.27 17.28 14.67
N PHE A 35 1.39 16.83 14.09
CA PHE A 35 2.00 17.38 12.87
C PHE A 35 2.21 16.30 11.80
N PRO A 36 1.12 15.67 11.27
CA PRO A 36 1.25 14.64 10.25
C PRO A 36 2.02 15.11 9.03
N MET A 37 2.79 14.21 8.44
CA MET A 37 3.42 14.43 7.15
C MET A 37 3.60 13.14 6.35
N VAL A 38 3.89 13.36 5.06
CA VAL A 38 4.37 12.36 4.10
C VAL A 38 5.57 12.93 3.36
N PHE A 39 6.34 12.06 2.69
CA PHE A 39 7.35 12.49 1.73
C PHE A 39 6.63 12.91 0.43
N GLU A 40 6.56 14.22 0.19
CA GLU A 40 5.88 14.78 -0.99
C GLU A 40 6.45 14.23 -2.32
N GLY A 41 7.75 13.94 -2.36
CA GLY A 41 8.44 13.37 -3.52
C GLY A 41 8.28 11.86 -3.71
N ALA A 42 7.69 11.14 -2.75
CA ALA A 42 7.48 9.70 -2.86
C ALA A 42 6.18 9.40 -3.62
N ALA A 43 6.25 8.50 -4.61
CA ALA A 43 5.08 8.01 -5.33
C ALA A 43 4.10 7.28 -4.39
N VAL A 44 4.64 6.55 -3.41
CA VAL A 44 3.85 5.87 -2.37
C VAL A 44 4.44 6.15 -1.00
N ASN A 45 3.58 6.55 -0.06
CA ASN A 45 3.94 6.68 1.35
C ASN A 45 3.28 5.57 2.17
N VAL A 46 4.04 4.90 3.02
CA VAL A 46 3.51 4.06 4.09
C VAL A 46 3.60 4.83 5.39
N VAL A 47 2.47 5.06 6.05
CA VAL A 47 2.38 5.79 7.32
C VAL A 47 1.92 4.82 8.39
N VAL A 48 2.73 4.62 9.42
CA VAL A 48 2.42 3.74 10.55
C VAL A 48 2.10 4.59 11.78
N LEU A 49 0.87 4.52 12.27
CA LEU A 49 0.42 5.12 13.51
C LEU A 49 0.75 4.20 14.70
N PRO A 50 0.76 4.72 15.94
CA PRO A 50 0.99 3.89 17.11
C PRO A 50 -0.11 2.83 17.26
N TYR A 51 0.27 1.61 17.68
CA TYR A 51 -0.72 0.63 18.11
C TYR A 51 -1.28 1.08 19.46
N SER A 52 -2.59 1.31 19.53
CA SER A 52 -3.28 1.65 20.77
C SER A 52 -3.32 0.43 21.70
N TYR A 53 -3.24 0.63 23.01
CA TYR A 53 -3.33 -0.46 23.99
C TYR A 53 -4.61 -0.35 24.81
N ALA A 54 -5.43 -1.40 24.80
CA ALA A 54 -6.71 -1.49 25.49
C ALA A 54 -6.70 -2.50 26.65
N GLY A 55 -5.55 -2.67 27.32
CA GLY A 55 -5.41 -3.53 28.51
C GLY A 55 -5.16 -2.76 29.80
N ARG A 56 -4.88 -3.48 30.89
CA ARG A 56 -4.73 -2.89 32.24
C ARG A 56 -3.28 -2.77 32.70
N ASN A 57 -2.35 -3.37 31.98
CA ASN A 57 -0.95 -3.42 32.35
C ASN A 57 -0.18 -2.24 31.75
N TYR A 58 0.05 -1.22 32.57
CA TYR A 58 0.79 0.01 32.21
C TYR A 58 2.23 -0.24 31.72
N SER A 59 2.85 -1.39 32.04
CA SER A 59 4.19 -1.71 31.51
C SER A 59 4.17 -2.01 30.00
N LEU A 60 3.00 -2.31 29.43
CA LEU A 60 2.80 -2.61 28.02
C LEU A 60 2.36 -1.38 27.21
N THR A 61 2.12 -0.23 27.84
CA THR A 61 1.68 0.98 27.12
C THR A 61 2.67 1.42 26.05
N ASN A 62 3.98 1.21 26.27
CA ASN A 62 5.03 1.53 25.30
C ASN A 62 5.20 0.46 24.20
N LEU A 63 4.63 -0.73 24.38
CA LEU A 63 4.73 -1.83 23.42
C LEU A 63 4.15 -1.43 22.05
N GLY A 64 3.10 -0.63 22.04
CA GLY A 64 2.46 -0.17 20.81
C GLY A 64 3.39 0.65 19.91
N ASN A 65 4.13 1.59 20.50
CA ASN A 65 5.12 2.40 19.77
C ASN A 65 6.29 1.53 19.26
N ARG A 66 6.71 0.56 20.07
CA ARG A 66 7.78 -0.39 19.71
C ARG A 66 7.38 -1.25 18.53
N LEU A 67 6.17 -1.80 18.56
CA LEU A 67 5.63 -2.58 17.46
C LEU A 67 5.49 -1.74 16.18
N SER A 68 4.98 -0.51 16.28
CA SER A 68 4.91 0.41 15.13
C SER A 68 6.27 0.67 14.49
N LEU A 69 7.32 0.84 15.31
CA LEU A 69 8.69 1.02 14.78
C LEU A 69 9.15 -0.22 14.01
N LEU A 70 8.98 -1.42 14.59
CA LEU A 70 9.40 -2.65 13.93
C LEU A 70 8.61 -2.91 12.64
N VAL A 71 7.29 -2.69 12.64
CA VAL A 71 6.44 -2.77 11.44
C VAL A 71 6.95 -1.80 10.37
N LYS A 72 7.22 -0.54 10.73
CA LYS A 72 7.74 0.45 9.79
C LYS A 72 9.10 0.03 9.22
N LEU A 73 10.05 -0.40 10.06
CA LEU A 73 11.39 -0.80 9.62
C LEU A 73 11.35 -1.98 8.66
N ASP A 74 10.57 -3.01 9.02
CA ASP A 74 10.39 -4.21 8.22
C ASP A 74 9.77 -3.85 6.87
N VAL A 75 8.65 -3.11 6.88
CA VAL A 75 7.97 -2.65 5.67
C VAL A 75 8.90 -1.77 4.82
N LEU A 76 9.58 -0.78 5.41
CA LEU A 76 10.52 0.08 4.67
C LEU A 76 11.55 -0.78 3.95
N SER A 77 12.15 -1.74 4.67
CA SER A 77 13.19 -2.59 4.10
C SER A 77 12.75 -3.31 2.84
N HIS A 78 11.49 -3.77 2.77
CA HIS A 78 10.95 -4.47 1.61
C HIS A 78 10.46 -3.54 0.51
N ILE A 79 9.76 -2.45 0.84
CA ILE A 79 9.20 -1.54 -0.18
C ILE A 79 10.27 -0.76 -0.95
N LEU A 80 11.50 -0.68 -0.43
CA LEU A 80 12.66 -0.09 -1.13
C LEU A 80 12.83 -0.62 -2.55
N GLU A 81 12.49 -1.91 -2.77
CA GLU A 81 12.61 -2.59 -4.06
C GLU A 81 11.60 -2.08 -5.11
N TYR A 82 10.57 -1.32 -4.70
CA TYR A 82 9.64 -0.67 -5.61
C TYR A 82 10.13 0.70 -6.11
N GLY A 83 11.01 1.36 -5.34
CA GLY A 83 11.53 2.70 -5.61
C GLY A 83 10.51 3.84 -5.52
N SER A 84 10.97 5.05 -5.20
CA SER A 84 10.11 6.24 -4.95
C SER A 84 9.05 5.95 -3.87
N VAL A 85 9.50 5.49 -2.72
CA VAL A 85 8.67 5.09 -1.58
C VAL A 85 9.10 5.86 -0.34
N GLY A 86 8.18 6.25 0.53
CA GLY A 86 8.48 6.85 1.83
C GLY A 86 7.86 6.02 2.94
N ALA A 87 8.53 5.91 4.08
CA ALA A 87 7.94 5.32 5.29
C ALA A 87 7.97 6.34 6.44
N VAL A 88 6.83 6.62 7.04
CA VAL A 88 6.72 7.54 8.17
C VAL A 88 6.12 6.77 9.34
N GLN A 89 6.75 6.87 10.51
CA GLN A 89 6.09 6.49 11.75
C GLN A 89 5.62 7.74 12.44
N MET A 90 4.40 7.69 12.92
CA MET A 90 3.87 8.69 13.82
C MET A 90 3.82 8.13 15.22
N GLU A 91 4.07 8.99 16.19
CA GLU A 91 4.11 8.69 17.61
C GLU A 91 3.46 9.84 18.37
N MET A 92 3.02 9.55 19.58
CA MET A 92 2.53 10.55 20.51
C MET A 92 3.62 10.80 21.56
N PRO A 93 4.14 12.04 21.76
CA PRO A 93 5.14 12.28 22.77
C PRO A 93 4.69 11.92 24.18
N GLU A 94 5.67 11.60 25.02
CA GLU A 94 5.44 11.37 26.44
C GLU A 94 4.80 12.61 27.09
N GLY A 95 3.78 12.40 27.91
CA GLY A 95 3.06 13.47 28.61
C GLY A 95 1.83 14.03 27.86
N VAL A 96 1.59 13.61 26.61
CA VAL A 96 0.29 13.83 25.95
C VAL A 96 -0.73 12.82 26.51
N PRO A 97 -1.96 13.24 26.86
CA PRO A 97 -3.00 12.33 27.35
C PRO A 97 -3.26 11.17 26.38
N SER A 98 -3.47 9.97 26.91
CA SER A 98 -3.72 8.76 26.09
C SER A 98 -5.02 8.81 25.30
N ASP A 99 -5.94 9.71 25.66
CA ASP A 99 -7.21 9.96 24.98
C ASP A 99 -7.14 11.10 23.94
N ASP A 100 -5.95 11.66 23.69
CA ASP A 100 -5.77 12.67 22.64
C ASP A 100 -6.09 12.08 21.25
N PRO A 101 -7.00 12.70 20.48
CA PRO A 101 -7.45 12.15 19.21
C PRO A 101 -6.43 12.35 18.07
N SER A 102 -5.28 12.98 18.31
CA SER A 102 -4.33 13.37 17.26
C SER A 102 -3.72 12.18 16.52
N CYS A 103 -3.54 11.03 17.18
CA CYS A 103 -3.08 9.79 16.55
C CYS A 103 -4.20 8.92 15.98
N LEU A 104 -5.46 9.37 15.96
CA LEU A 104 -6.54 8.61 15.35
C LEU A 104 -6.47 8.70 13.81
N PRO A 105 -6.74 7.61 13.08
CA PRO A 105 -6.79 7.62 11.62
C PRO A 105 -7.71 8.71 11.05
N GLU A 106 -8.84 8.96 11.72
CA GLU A 106 -9.84 9.96 11.34
C GLU A 106 -9.31 11.40 11.45
N THR A 107 -8.32 11.63 12.30
CA THR A 107 -7.65 12.92 12.48
C THR A 107 -6.46 13.06 11.52
N VAL A 108 -5.61 12.04 11.43
CA VAL A 108 -4.38 12.07 10.64
C VAL A 108 -4.66 12.07 9.14
N LEU A 109 -5.55 11.20 8.68
CA LEU A 109 -5.76 10.97 7.25
C LEU A 109 -6.20 12.25 6.50
N PRO A 110 -7.19 13.03 6.97
CA PRO A 110 -7.60 14.24 6.27
C PRO A 110 -6.47 15.28 6.14
N ILE A 111 -5.55 15.37 7.13
CA ILE A 111 -4.38 16.24 7.09
C ILE A 111 -3.38 15.74 6.04
N LEU A 112 -3.09 14.45 6.02
CA LEU A 112 -2.20 13.83 5.02
C LEU A 112 -2.73 13.96 3.60
N LEU A 113 -4.06 14.01 3.42
CA LEU A 113 -4.68 14.25 2.12
C LEU A 113 -4.83 15.74 1.78
N GLY A 114 -4.42 16.64 2.69
CA GLY A 114 -4.51 18.08 2.50
C GLY A 114 -5.94 18.63 2.49
N THR A 115 -6.91 17.88 3.04
CA THR A 115 -8.30 18.32 3.18
C THR A 115 -8.54 19.08 4.48
N HIS A 116 -7.65 18.92 5.46
CA HIS A 116 -7.66 19.63 6.73
C HIS A 116 -6.28 20.25 6.98
N ALA A 117 -6.24 21.41 7.62
CA ALA A 117 -5.00 21.98 8.12
C ALA A 117 -4.53 21.22 9.37
N PRO A 118 -3.22 21.05 9.60
CA PRO A 118 -2.72 20.57 10.88
C PRO A 118 -3.17 21.52 12.00
N ASN A 119 -3.26 21.02 13.24
CA ASN A 119 -3.86 21.74 14.35
C ASN A 119 -3.08 23.05 14.65
N MET A 120 -3.59 24.18 14.16
CA MET A 120 -2.84 25.44 14.08
C MET A 120 -2.67 26.16 15.42
N ALA A 121 -3.39 25.75 16.48
CA ALA A 121 -3.23 26.31 17.83
C ALA A 121 -1.83 26.05 18.41
N LEU A 122 -1.18 24.94 18.03
CA LEU A 122 0.23 24.65 18.33
C LEU A 122 1.18 25.19 17.25
N ALA A 123 0.72 25.36 16.00
CA ALA A 123 1.52 25.95 14.91
C ALA A 123 1.76 27.46 15.07
N GLY A 124 1.02 28.14 15.95
CA GLY A 124 1.21 29.56 16.27
C GLY A 124 2.60 29.91 16.85
N MET A 125 3.34 28.92 17.38
CA MET A 125 4.75 29.09 17.77
C MET A 125 5.75 28.81 16.63
N PHE A 126 5.31 28.27 15.49
CA PHE A 126 6.16 27.71 14.44
C PHE A 126 5.81 28.21 13.01
N ALA A 127 5.22 29.41 12.93
CA ALA A 127 4.55 30.02 11.77
C ALA A 127 5.40 30.33 10.50
N ASN A 128 6.60 29.77 10.35
CA ASN A 128 7.45 29.98 9.18
C ASN A 128 7.25 28.96 8.05
N THR A 129 6.36 27.97 8.19
CA THR A 129 6.12 26.90 7.21
C THR A 129 5.00 27.21 6.21
N ARG A 130 4.87 28.47 5.75
CA ARG A 130 3.83 28.90 4.77
C ARG A 130 4.03 28.35 3.33
N GLY A 131 4.73 27.24 3.13
CA GLY A 131 5.04 26.74 1.78
C GLY A 131 5.27 25.24 1.63
N SER A 132 5.57 24.48 2.69
CA SER A 132 5.72 23.02 2.59
C SER A 132 4.39 22.35 2.91
N VAL A 133 3.63 22.01 1.88
CA VAL A 133 2.42 21.21 2.03
C VAL A 133 2.87 19.80 2.40
N ASN A 134 2.82 19.44 3.68
CA ASN A 134 3.08 18.09 4.21
C ASN A 134 2.00 17.06 3.81
N ALA A 135 1.32 17.29 2.67
CA ALA A 135 0.25 16.46 2.18
C ALA A 135 0.69 15.67 0.95
N LEU A 136 0.04 14.53 0.76
CA LEU A 136 0.24 13.66 -0.38
C LEU A 136 -0.07 14.42 -1.67
N ARG A 137 0.74 14.26 -2.71
CA ARG A 137 0.43 14.85 -4.01
C ARG A 137 -0.81 14.19 -4.63
N PRO A 138 -1.65 14.92 -5.41
CA PRO A 138 -2.74 14.31 -6.15
C PRO A 138 -2.24 13.14 -7.00
N GLY A 139 -2.97 12.03 -7.00
CA GLY A 139 -2.60 10.82 -7.71
C GLY A 139 -1.55 9.93 -7.04
N HIS A 140 -0.82 10.41 -6.02
CA HIS A 140 0.14 9.58 -5.27
C HIS A 140 -0.56 8.68 -4.24
N GLY A 141 0.11 7.58 -3.88
CA GLY A 141 -0.43 6.53 -3.00
C GLY A 141 -0.10 6.72 -1.52
N LEU A 142 -1.01 6.27 -0.67
CA LEU A 142 -0.86 6.18 0.78
C LEU A 142 -1.32 4.80 1.25
N VAL A 143 -0.51 4.17 2.11
CA VAL A 143 -0.91 3.03 2.94
C VAL A 143 -0.81 3.49 4.40
N LEU A 144 -1.93 3.66 5.06
CA LEU A 144 -2.02 4.00 6.49
C LEU A 144 -2.20 2.70 7.29
N VAL A 145 -1.34 2.48 8.27
CA VAL A 145 -1.31 1.29 9.13
C VAL A 145 -1.47 1.73 10.59
N TRP A 146 -2.30 1.04 11.36
CA TRP A 146 -2.43 1.23 12.80
C TRP A 146 -2.89 -0.08 13.44
N GLY A 147 -2.98 -0.12 14.77
CA GLY A 147 -3.47 -1.31 15.43
C GLY A 147 -3.98 -1.12 16.84
N LEU A 148 -4.47 -2.23 17.37
CA LEU A 148 -4.97 -2.39 18.73
C LEU A 148 -4.26 -3.57 19.39
N LEU A 149 -3.67 -3.32 20.55
CA LEU A 149 -3.13 -4.33 21.45
C LEU A 149 -4.14 -4.55 22.56
N TYR A 150 -4.51 -5.80 22.82
CA TYR A 150 -5.43 -6.15 23.91
C TYR A 150 -5.03 -7.45 24.59
N GLU A 151 -5.54 -7.64 25.80
CA GLU A 151 -5.28 -8.81 26.63
C GLU A 151 -6.49 -9.76 26.58
N GLU A 152 -6.23 -11.04 26.35
CA GLU A 152 -7.24 -12.10 26.49
C GLU A 152 -6.64 -13.23 27.34
N GLY A 153 -7.01 -13.27 28.61
CA GLY A 153 -6.34 -14.12 29.61
C GLY A 153 -4.91 -13.64 29.89
N ASP A 154 -3.94 -14.54 29.79
CA ASP A 154 -2.51 -14.24 29.97
C ASP A 154 -1.79 -13.88 28.65
N ASP A 155 -2.54 -13.87 27.55
CA ASP A 155 -2.03 -13.65 26.20
C ASP A 155 -2.28 -12.21 25.73
N ILE A 156 -1.35 -11.70 24.92
CA ILE A 156 -1.49 -10.42 24.24
C ILE A 156 -1.82 -10.67 22.78
N PHE A 157 -2.79 -9.93 22.25
CA PHE A 157 -3.14 -9.96 20.83
C PHE A 157 -2.91 -8.60 20.20
N ALA A 158 -2.43 -8.59 18.95
CA ALA A 158 -2.38 -7.41 18.11
C ALA A 158 -3.36 -7.56 16.95
N GLN A 159 -4.29 -6.62 16.83
CA GLN A 159 -5.12 -6.46 15.66
C GLN A 159 -4.61 -5.30 14.82
N THR A 160 -4.11 -5.60 13.63
CA THR A 160 -3.67 -4.57 12.67
C THR A 160 -4.83 -4.15 11.78
N TYR A 161 -4.84 -2.88 11.41
CA TYR A 161 -5.74 -2.29 10.44
C TYR A 161 -4.94 -1.57 9.36
N VAL A 162 -5.45 -1.60 8.13
CA VAL A 162 -4.83 -0.91 6.99
C VAL A 162 -5.88 -0.15 6.22
N ARG A 163 -5.52 1.07 5.79
CA ARG A 163 -6.24 1.82 4.77
C ARG A 163 -5.32 2.20 3.62
N PHE A 164 -5.72 1.93 2.38
CA PHE A 164 -4.93 2.30 1.21
C PHE A 164 -5.73 3.09 0.19
N LEU A 165 -5.11 4.10 -0.43
CA LEU A 165 -5.73 4.92 -1.47
C LEU A 165 -4.71 5.76 -2.25
N ARG A 166 -5.15 6.34 -3.36
CA ARG A 166 -4.46 7.47 -3.99
C ARG A 166 -5.26 8.75 -3.79
N ARG A 167 -4.58 9.87 -3.55
CA ARG A 167 -5.26 11.16 -3.35
C ARG A 167 -6.00 11.57 -4.62
N ASP A 168 -7.24 12.04 -4.46
CA ASP A 168 -8.11 12.56 -5.52
C ASP A 168 -8.41 11.59 -6.68
N ILE A 169 -8.15 10.28 -6.47
CA ILE A 169 -8.37 9.23 -7.48
C ILE A 169 -9.16 8.08 -6.86
N ASN A 170 -10.10 7.53 -7.63
CA ASN A 170 -10.76 6.27 -7.28
C ASN A 170 -9.88 5.07 -7.69
N GLU A 171 -9.77 4.07 -6.83
CA GLU A 171 -8.98 2.85 -7.07
C GLU A 171 -9.65 1.85 -8.03
N ALA A 172 -10.59 2.31 -8.85
CA ALA A 172 -11.24 1.48 -9.86
C ALA A 172 -10.23 0.93 -10.87
N ILE A 173 -10.44 -0.32 -11.29
CA ILE A 173 -9.71 -1.04 -12.34
C ILE A 173 -10.65 -1.13 -13.53
N GLU A 174 -10.18 -0.68 -14.69
CA GLU A 174 -10.94 -0.68 -15.93
C GLU A 174 -10.46 -1.79 -16.85
N PHE A 175 -11.38 -2.68 -17.23
CA PHE A 175 -11.15 -3.77 -18.16
C PHE A 175 -11.64 -3.38 -19.55
N GLN A 176 -10.72 -3.31 -20.51
CA GLN A 176 -11.01 -2.96 -21.90
C GLN A 176 -11.25 -4.20 -22.75
N ALA A 177 -12.38 -4.27 -23.46
CA ALA A 177 -12.70 -5.33 -24.40
C ALA A 177 -13.61 -4.83 -25.53
N GLY A 178 -13.25 -5.06 -26.80
CA GLY A 178 -14.10 -4.74 -27.95
C GLY A 178 -14.61 -3.31 -28.04
N GLY A 179 -13.84 -2.32 -27.56
CA GLY A 179 -14.25 -0.91 -27.52
C GLY A 179 -15.27 -0.56 -26.43
N SER A 180 -15.59 -1.51 -25.54
CA SER A 180 -16.35 -1.30 -24.31
C SER A 180 -15.44 -1.49 -23.10
N SER A 181 -15.86 -0.93 -21.96
CA SER A 181 -15.17 -1.15 -20.70
C SER A 181 -16.10 -1.57 -19.56
N LEU A 182 -15.54 -2.37 -18.66
CA LEU A 182 -16.11 -2.70 -17.36
C LEU A 182 -15.19 -2.12 -16.28
N SER A 183 -15.74 -1.59 -15.20
CA SER A 183 -14.94 -0.97 -14.14
C SER A 183 -15.43 -1.36 -12.75
N ALA A 184 -14.51 -1.75 -11.87
CA ALA A 184 -14.80 -2.02 -10.47
C ALA A 184 -13.61 -1.67 -9.58
N LYS A 185 -13.88 -1.35 -8.30
CA LYS A 185 -12.86 -1.07 -7.28
C LYS A 185 -12.57 -2.33 -6.45
N PRO A 186 -11.45 -2.41 -5.72
CA PRO A 186 -11.29 -3.42 -4.67
C PRO A 186 -12.48 -3.39 -3.70
N SER A 187 -12.91 -4.56 -3.21
CA SER A 187 -14.10 -4.70 -2.36
C SER A 187 -14.00 -3.89 -1.08
N SER A 188 -12.78 -3.74 -0.54
CA SER A 188 -12.50 -2.79 0.52
C SER A 188 -11.14 -2.14 0.33
N GLN A 189 -11.03 -0.91 0.81
CA GLN A 189 -9.78 -0.16 0.96
C GLN A 189 -9.42 0.06 2.44
N LEU A 190 -10.29 -0.37 3.35
CA LEU A 190 -10.12 -0.33 4.80
C LEU A 190 -10.29 -1.77 5.32
N LEU A 191 -9.22 -2.33 5.87
CA LEU A 191 -9.17 -3.72 6.30
C LEU A 191 -8.84 -3.79 7.78
N ALA A 192 -9.51 -4.70 8.47
CA ALA A 192 -9.11 -5.22 9.77
C ALA A 192 -8.59 -6.64 9.55
N PHE A 193 -7.40 -6.94 10.04
CA PHE A 193 -6.84 -8.28 9.97
C PHE A 193 -7.26 -9.11 11.17
N ILE A 194 -7.14 -10.42 11.03
CA ILE A 194 -7.34 -11.36 12.14
C ILE A 194 -6.28 -11.08 13.22
N PRO A 195 -6.66 -10.95 14.50
CA PRO A 195 -5.72 -10.67 15.58
C PRO A 195 -4.63 -11.74 15.71
N GLN A 196 -3.38 -11.31 15.89
CA GLN A 196 -2.22 -12.16 16.05
C GLN A 196 -1.78 -12.22 17.51
N LYS A 197 -1.54 -13.43 18.01
CA LYS A 197 -1.12 -13.66 19.39
C LYS A 197 0.39 -13.43 19.53
N PHE A 198 0.77 -12.71 20.58
CA PHE A 198 2.15 -12.58 21.04
C PHE A 198 2.36 -13.37 22.33
N THR A 199 3.36 -14.24 22.31
CA THR A 199 3.87 -14.93 23.48
C THR A 199 4.77 -13.99 24.30
N GLN A 200 4.91 -14.27 25.60
CA GLN A 200 5.80 -13.52 26.48
C GLN A 200 7.27 -13.50 25.98
N SER A 201 7.72 -14.58 25.36
CA SER A 201 9.05 -14.63 24.72
C SER A 201 9.18 -13.67 23.54
N GLU A 202 8.15 -13.55 22.70
CA GLU A 202 8.14 -12.63 21.56
C GLU A 202 8.09 -11.17 22.02
N LEU A 203 7.33 -10.88 23.07
CA LEU A 203 7.30 -9.54 23.68
C LEU A 203 8.70 -9.11 24.17
N LYS A 204 9.42 -10.02 24.84
CA LYS A 204 10.80 -9.74 25.26
C LYS A 204 11.74 -9.55 24.06
N GLN A 205 11.59 -10.35 23.03
CA GLN A 205 12.40 -10.21 21.81
C GLN A 205 12.11 -8.92 21.06
N MET A 206 10.89 -8.38 21.19
CA MET A 206 10.53 -7.07 20.64
C MET A 206 11.43 -5.96 21.21
N GLU A 207 11.71 -6.02 22.51
CA GLU A 207 12.64 -5.10 23.18
C GLU A 207 14.06 -5.20 22.65
N ASP A 208 14.54 -6.43 22.47
CA ASP A 208 15.88 -6.68 21.94
C ASP A 208 16.01 -6.16 20.51
N SER A 209 15.00 -6.39 19.67
CA SER A 209 14.97 -5.89 18.28
C SER A 209 14.85 -4.37 18.22
N TYR A 210 14.03 -3.77 19.07
CA TYR A 210 13.91 -2.33 19.21
C TYR A 210 15.26 -1.69 19.60
N SER A 211 15.95 -2.27 20.59
CA SER A 211 17.26 -1.80 21.05
C SER A 211 18.34 -1.90 19.95
N ARG A 212 18.28 -2.92 19.09
CA ARG A 212 19.20 -3.03 17.93
C ARG A 212 18.97 -1.94 16.89
N ALA A 213 17.71 -1.60 16.62
CA ALA A 213 17.33 -0.56 15.65
C ALA A 213 17.75 0.86 16.07
N ASP A 214 18.03 1.07 17.36
CA ASP A 214 18.47 2.36 17.92
C ASP A 214 19.95 2.72 17.59
N TYR A 215 20.72 1.86 16.91
CA TYR A 215 22.13 2.11 16.62
C TYR A 215 22.43 2.28 15.13
N VAL A 216 23.28 3.26 14.80
CA VAL A 216 23.96 3.34 13.50
C VAL A 216 25.35 2.73 13.62
N ARG A 217 25.60 1.73 12.80
CA ARG A 217 26.85 0.97 12.73
C ARG A 217 27.75 1.45 11.61
N ASP A 218 29.06 1.33 11.80
CA ASP A 218 30.05 1.61 10.76
C ASP A 218 29.98 0.56 9.63
N GLU A 219 29.58 -0.67 9.96
CA GLU A 219 29.46 -1.82 9.06
C GLU A 219 28.13 -2.57 9.28
N PRO A 220 27.61 -3.32 8.29
CA PRO A 220 26.36 -4.08 8.40
C PRO A 220 26.52 -5.35 9.25
N ASN A 221 26.79 -5.15 10.55
CA ASN A 221 27.03 -6.19 11.55
C ASN A 221 26.67 -5.66 12.95
N ASP A 222 25.86 -6.40 13.72
CA ASP A 222 25.43 -6.01 15.06
C ASP A 222 26.58 -5.83 16.06
N SER A 223 27.71 -6.52 15.83
CA SER A 223 28.91 -6.40 16.66
C SER A 223 29.85 -5.28 16.21
N ALA A 224 29.57 -4.63 15.07
CA ALA A 224 30.38 -3.52 14.61
C ALA A 224 30.25 -2.33 15.56
N ARG A 225 31.29 -1.48 15.58
CA ARG A 225 31.24 -0.20 16.27
C ARG A 225 30.07 0.61 15.72
N GLY A 226 29.38 1.31 16.60
CA GLY A 226 28.30 2.21 16.23
C GLY A 226 27.97 3.16 17.36
N ASP A 227 27.29 4.23 16.99
CA ASP A 227 26.74 5.21 17.91
C ASP A 227 25.23 5.03 17.96
N GLN A 228 24.63 5.32 19.11
CA GLN A 228 23.18 5.41 19.18
C GLN A 228 22.70 6.52 18.24
N LEU A 229 21.64 6.24 17.47
CA LEU A 229 20.97 7.24 16.65
C LEU A 229 20.57 8.42 17.55
N PRO A 230 20.80 9.68 17.13
CA PRO A 230 20.27 10.82 17.84
C PRO A 230 18.77 10.63 18.02
N GLN A 231 18.26 10.92 19.24
CA GLN A 231 16.86 10.63 19.60
C GLN A 231 15.90 11.09 18.50
N LEU A 232 15.95 12.35 18.07
CA LEU A 232 15.07 12.90 17.03
C LEU A 232 15.08 12.13 15.69
N VAL A 233 16.14 11.39 15.36
CA VAL A 233 16.24 10.54 14.16
C VAL A 233 15.75 9.12 14.43
N ALA A 234 15.93 8.61 15.66
CA ALA A 234 15.59 7.25 16.07
C ALA A 234 14.18 7.07 16.64
N LYS A 235 13.64 8.09 17.34
CA LYS A 235 12.42 8.04 18.14
C LYS A 235 12.00 9.42 18.65
N CYS A 236 10.74 9.58 19.04
CA CYS A 236 10.38 10.73 19.88
C CYS A 236 11.01 10.55 21.27
N ALA A 237 11.51 11.61 21.91
CA ALA A 237 12.14 11.51 23.23
C ALA A 237 11.91 12.73 24.11
N GLY A 238 11.72 12.49 25.42
CA GLY A 238 11.43 13.54 26.39
C GLY A 238 10.09 14.22 26.10
N TYR A 239 10.12 15.54 25.90
CA TYR A 239 8.93 16.39 25.76
C TYR A 239 8.40 16.57 24.33
N GLY A 240 8.89 15.82 23.32
CA GLY A 240 8.44 15.99 21.94
C GLY A 240 9.11 15.09 20.90
N CYS A 241 8.53 15.07 19.70
CA CYS A 241 9.20 14.59 18.48
C CYS A 241 9.99 15.75 17.83
N ASP A 242 10.72 15.49 16.74
CA ASP A 242 11.26 16.59 15.94
C ASP A 242 10.13 17.40 15.33
N ASP A 243 9.95 18.62 15.83
CA ASP A 243 9.03 19.63 15.29
C ASP A 243 9.77 20.62 14.37
N SER A 244 11.06 20.39 14.09
CA SER A 244 11.89 21.33 13.34
C SER A 244 11.63 21.27 11.83
N PRO A 245 11.85 22.39 11.11
CA PRO A 245 11.78 22.42 9.65
C PRO A 245 12.87 21.57 8.97
N VAL A 246 13.93 21.18 9.70
CA VAL A 246 14.98 20.26 9.23
C VAL A 246 14.64 18.87 9.72
N HIS A 247 13.79 18.21 8.96
CA HIS A 247 13.19 16.93 9.28
C HIS A 247 14.21 15.89 9.78
N ALA A 248 14.07 15.49 11.04
CA ALA A 248 14.87 14.43 11.66
C ALA A 248 14.37 13.07 11.15
N GLY A 249 14.88 12.74 9.98
CA GLY A 249 14.71 11.46 9.33
C GLY A 249 16.02 11.07 8.66
N PHE A 250 15.97 9.99 7.91
CA PHE A 250 17.10 9.55 7.12
C PHE A 250 16.68 9.16 5.72
N TYR A 251 17.61 9.28 4.78
CA TYR A 251 17.47 8.74 3.43
C TYR A 251 18.21 7.43 3.33
N VAL A 252 17.62 6.45 2.65
CA VAL A 252 18.27 5.18 2.37
C VAL A 252 19.14 5.33 1.13
N GLN A 253 20.43 5.00 1.28
CA GLN A 253 21.41 5.02 0.20
C GLN A 253 21.60 3.64 -0.42
N GLU A 254 21.56 2.58 0.39
CA GLU A 254 21.87 1.22 -0.03
C GLU A 254 21.12 0.20 0.87
N LYS A 255 20.76 -0.97 0.32
CA LYS A 255 20.26 -2.14 1.06
C LYS A 255 21.14 -3.35 0.81
N ARG A 256 21.48 -4.10 1.86
CA ARG A 256 22.19 -5.39 1.83
C ARG A 256 21.52 -6.37 2.78
N GLY A 257 20.64 -7.22 2.25
CA GLY A 257 19.82 -8.10 3.07
C GLY A 257 18.98 -7.29 4.06
N GLU A 258 19.17 -7.55 5.35
CA GLU A 258 18.48 -6.89 6.46
C GLU A 258 19.14 -5.58 6.93
N TRP A 259 20.18 -5.12 6.23
CA TRP A 259 20.89 -3.89 6.57
C TRP A 259 20.62 -2.80 5.54
N ILE A 260 20.32 -1.60 6.02
CA ILE A 260 20.18 -0.42 5.17
C ILE A 260 21.21 0.63 5.55
N ARG A 261 21.94 1.12 4.56
CA ARG A 261 22.83 2.28 4.72
C ARG A 261 21.98 3.52 4.63
N ILE A 262 22.05 4.33 5.66
CA ILE A 262 21.28 5.54 5.81
C ILE A 262 22.18 6.76 5.80
N GLN A 263 21.59 7.89 5.43
CA GLN A 263 22.18 9.20 5.54
C GLN A 263 21.21 10.11 6.28
N TYR A 264 21.68 10.75 7.34
CA TYR A 264 20.85 11.60 8.21
C TYR A 264 21.59 12.88 8.59
N MET A 265 20.83 13.89 9.00
CA MET A 265 21.38 15.11 9.58
C MET A 265 21.43 14.95 11.10
N ASP A 266 22.61 15.09 11.71
CA ASP A 266 22.73 15.17 13.16
C ASP A 266 22.11 16.50 13.64
N PRO A 267 20.96 16.48 14.34
CA PRO A 267 20.25 17.70 14.69
C PRO A 267 21.00 18.55 15.71
N THR A 268 21.91 17.94 16.48
CA THR A 268 22.71 18.66 17.50
C THR A 268 23.93 19.34 16.91
N LYS A 269 24.52 18.75 15.85
CA LYS A 269 25.76 19.23 15.24
C LYS A 269 25.55 19.91 13.88
N GLY A 270 24.37 19.76 13.28
CA GLY A 270 24.09 20.21 11.91
C GLY A 270 24.98 19.54 10.86
N GLN A 271 25.48 18.34 11.15
CA GLN A 271 26.40 17.60 10.27
C GLN A 271 25.70 16.41 9.63
N GLN A 272 25.93 16.22 8.34
CA GLN A 272 25.49 15.03 7.63
C GLN A 272 26.32 13.83 8.08
N LYS A 273 25.64 12.76 8.49
CA LYS A 273 26.23 11.49 8.89
C LYS A 273 25.65 10.36 8.06
N GLU A 274 26.40 9.26 8.03
CA GLU A 274 26.00 8.03 7.36
C GLU A 274 26.39 6.81 8.19
N GLY A 275 25.73 5.69 7.91
CA GLY A 275 26.08 4.39 8.45
C GLY A 275 24.98 3.38 8.25
N TRP A 276 25.10 2.22 8.85
CA TRP A 276 24.22 1.07 8.66
C TRP A 276 23.28 0.89 9.83
N ILE A 277 21.99 0.69 9.55
CA ILE A 277 21.02 0.28 10.56
C ILE A 277 20.47 -1.10 10.19
N HIS A 278 20.17 -1.89 11.22
CA HIS A 278 19.51 -3.17 11.05
C HIS A 278 18.01 -2.92 10.85
N SER A 279 17.49 -3.21 9.65
CA SER A 279 16.09 -2.93 9.30
C SER A 279 15.15 -4.10 9.52
N ALA A 280 15.64 -5.32 9.82
CA ALA A 280 14.73 -6.41 10.15
C ALA A 280 14.02 -6.14 11.48
N GLY A 281 12.68 -6.03 11.41
CA GLY A 281 11.82 -5.97 12.59
C GLY A 281 11.61 -7.34 13.24
N GLY A 282 12.32 -8.36 12.77
CA GLY A 282 12.14 -9.75 13.16
C GLY A 282 12.37 -10.04 14.65
N LEU A 283 11.75 -11.11 15.15
CA LEU A 283 11.87 -11.58 16.52
C LEU A 283 12.67 -12.90 16.53
N ALA A 284 13.75 -12.97 17.32
CA ALA A 284 14.66 -14.13 17.39
C ALA A 284 15.18 -14.66 16.03
N GLY A 285 15.48 -13.76 15.09
CA GLY A 285 15.98 -14.13 13.76
C GLY A 285 14.91 -14.64 12.79
N ALA A 286 13.63 -14.63 13.19
CA ALA A 286 12.50 -14.81 12.30
C ALA A 286 11.99 -13.45 11.82
N PRO A 287 11.70 -13.27 10.51
CA PRO A 287 11.06 -12.04 9.99
C PRO A 287 9.73 -11.75 10.69
N LEU A 288 9.40 -10.47 10.87
CA LEU A 288 8.18 -10.05 11.57
C LEU A 288 6.92 -10.54 10.85
N GLU A 289 6.97 -10.66 9.52
CA GLU A 289 5.91 -11.23 8.68
C GLU A 289 5.52 -12.68 9.01
N LYS A 290 6.31 -13.41 9.81
CA LYS A 290 5.91 -14.73 10.32
C LYS A 290 4.89 -14.65 11.47
N ILE A 291 4.92 -13.57 12.24
CA ILE A 291 4.03 -13.31 13.37
C ILE A 291 2.89 -12.39 12.92
N LEU A 292 3.19 -11.42 12.06
CA LEU A 292 2.24 -10.49 11.46
C LEU A 292 2.17 -10.70 9.94
N PRO A 293 1.45 -11.72 9.44
CA PRO A 293 1.32 -11.98 8.01
C PRO A 293 0.86 -10.77 7.19
N GLU A 294 0.08 -9.86 7.80
CA GLU A 294 -0.41 -8.64 7.19
C GLU A 294 0.69 -7.70 6.69
N ILE A 295 1.94 -7.84 7.15
CA ILE A 295 3.09 -7.12 6.59
C ILE A 295 3.23 -7.41 5.09
N LYS A 296 3.05 -8.66 4.68
CA LYS A 296 3.05 -9.04 3.26
C LYS A 296 1.92 -8.36 2.48
N PHE A 297 0.75 -8.17 3.11
CA PHE A 297 -0.33 -7.40 2.50
C PHE A 297 0.07 -5.93 2.32
N ILE A 298 0.64 -5.29 3.35
CA ILE A 298 1.07 -3.89 3.33
C ILE A 298 2.10 -3.64 2.23
N GLU A 299 3.11 -4.51 2.12
CA GLU A 299 4.14 -4.44 1.09
C GLU A 299 3.58 -4.63 -0.32
N GLY A 300 2.78 -5.68 -0.51
CA GLY A 300 2.14 -5.95 -1.78
C GLY A 300 1.19 -4.82 -2.23
N CYS A 301 0.49 -4.21 -1.27
CA CYS A 301 -0.35 -3.04 -1.49
C CYS A 301 0.47 -1.81 -1.91
N ALA A 302 1.62 -1.56 -1.28
CA ALA A 302 2.53 -0.50 -1.68
C ALA A 302 3.05 -0.70 -3.12
N GLY A 303 3.39 -1.94 -3.49
CA GLY A 303 3.76 -2.31 -4.85
C GLY A 303 2.65 -2.09 -5.87
N TYR A 304 1.41 -2.47 -5.54
CA TYR A 304 0.23 -2.17 -6.36
C TYR A 304 0.04 -0.66 -6.57
N LEU A 305 0.07 0.15 -5.49
CA LEU A 305 -0.06 1.60 -5.60
C LEU A 305 1.07 2.22 -6.43
N ARG A 306 2.30 1.73 -6.26
CA ARG A 306 3.46 2.20 -7.04
C ARG A 306 3.27 1.93 -8.53
N LEU A 307 2.70 0.78 -8.87
CA LEU A 307 2.34 0.42 -10.25
C LEU A 307 1.28 1.37 -10.80
N ARG A 308 0.23 1.66 -10.02
CA ARG A 308 -0.83 2.61 -10.40
C ARG A 308 -0.32 4.03 -10.62
N VAL A 309 0.61 4.50 -9.79
CA VAL A 309 1.23 5.82 -9.95
C VAL A 309 2.09 5.86 -11.21
N ALA A 310 2.91 4.83 -11.46
CA ALA A 310 3.72 4.78 -12.68
C ALA A 310 2.90 4.72 -13.97
N ASP A 311 1.80 3.95 -13.99
CA ASP A 311 0.88 3.89 -15.15
C ASP A 311 0.28 5.27 -15.43
N ALA A 312 -0.14 6.00 -14.39
CA ALA A 312 -0.71 7.35 -14.53
C ALA A 312 0.31 8.40 -14.99
N GLU A 313 1.55 8.32 -14.49
CA GLU A 313 2.62 9.28 -14.81
C GLU A 313 3.44 8.89 -16.05
N ASN A 314 3.18 7.72 -16.65
CA ASN A 314 3.99 7.12 -17.70
C ASN A 314 5.48 6.98 -17.29
N THR A 315 5.74 6.70 -16.01
CA THR A 315 7.11 6.53 -15.52
C THR A 315 7.55 5.07 -15.55
N PRO A 316 8.82 4.78 -15.91
CA PRO A 316 9.34 3.41 -15.89
C PRO A 316 9.21 2.78 -14.49
N GLN A 317 8.81 1.52 -14.46
CA GLN A 317 8.84 0.71 -13.26
C GLN A 317 10.12 -0.12 -13.20
N MET A 318 10.51 -0.50 -11.98
CA MET A 318 11.50 -1.54 -11.82
C MET A 318 10.91 -2.86 -12.36
N PRO A 319 11.61 -3.57 -13.27
CA PRO A 319 11.04 -4.75 -13.93
C PRO A 319 10.53 -5.85 -12.98
N ALA A 320 11.15 -6.00 -11.81
CA ALA A 320 10.76 -6.99 -10.81
C ALA A 320 9.63 -6.54 -9.87
N ALA A 321 9.28 -5.26 -9.85
CA ALA A 321 8.33 -4.69 -8.88
C ALA A 321 6.92 -5.32 -8.96
N PRO A 322 6.31 -5.53 -10.14
CA PRO A 322 5.00 -6.19 -10.23
C PRO A 322 5.02 -7.61 -9.68
N ALA A 323 6.02 -8.41 -10.06
CA ALA A 323 6.16 -9.79 -9.59
C ALA A 323 6.36 -9.85 -8.07
N LEU A 324 7.17 -8.94 -7.51
CA LEU A 324 7.34 -8.82 -6.07
C LEU A 324 6.02 -8.47 -5.36
N ALA A 325 5.24 -7.52 -5.88
CA ALA A 325 3.94 -7.16 -5.31
C ALA A 325 2.97 -8.36 -5.30
N VAL A 326 2.86 -9.09 -6.42
CA VAL A 326 2.05 -10.32 -6.52
C VAL A 326 2.53 -11.39 -5.55
N ASN A 327 3.85 -11.58 -5.43
CA ASN A 327 4.43 -12.55 -4.50
C ASN A 327 4.09 -12.24 -3.04
N GLN A 328 4.12 -10.97 -2.64
CA GLN A 328 3.76 -10.58 -1.27
C GLN A 328 2.26 -10.75 -1.00
N LEU A 329 1.39 -10.30 -1.91
CA LEU A 329 -0.06 -10.48 -1.76
C LEU A 329 -0.46 -11.96 -1.69
N ASN A 330 0.10 -12.80 -2.56
CA ASN A 330 -0.11 -14.24 -2.51
C ASN A 330 0.55 -14.89 -1.30
N GLY A 331 1.66 -14.34 -0.83
CA GLY A 331 2.31 -14.75 0.43
C GLY A 331 1.40 -14.53 1.63
N PHE A 332 0.72 -13.38 1.70
CA PHE A 332 -0.28 -13.10 2.75
C PHE A 332 -1.43 -14.11 2.72
N VAL A 333 -1.97 -14.43 1.54
CA VAL A 333 -3.06 -15.41 1.40
C VAL A 333 -2.60 -16.78 1.94
N ARG A 334 -1.43 -17.26 1.48
CA ARG A 334 -0.87 -18.55 1.91
C ARG A 334 -0.58 -18.63 3.41
N SER A 335 -0.04 -17.56 4.00
CA SER A 335 0.21 -17.50 5.44
C SER A 335 -1.06 -17.64 6.28
N ASN A 336 -2.23 -17.40 5.70
CA ASN A 336 -3.54 -17.46 6.35
C ASN A 336 -4.46 -18.55 5.75
N ASP A 337 -3.90 -19.57 5.08
CA ASP A 337 -4.67 -20.67 4.48
C ASP A 337 -5.44 -21.52 5.52
N SER A 338 -4.95 -21.57 6.77
CA SER A 338 -5.61 -22.27 7.88
C SER A 338 -6.77 -21.48 8.51
N GLN A 339 -6.88 -20.19 8.19
CA GLN A 339 -7.93 -19.31 8.70
C GLN A 339 -9.14 -19.33 7.75
N PRO A 340 -10.36 -19.06 8.23
CA PRO A 340 -11.52 -18.91 7.35
C PRO A 340 -11.28 -17.85 6.27
N ASP A 341 -11.88 -18.02 5.10
CA ASP A 341 -11.83 -16.99 4.06
C ASP A 341 -12.47 -15.70 4.56
N ASP A 342 -11.78 -14.60 4.34
CA ASP A 342 -12.18 -13.28 4.80
C ASP A 342 -11.98 -12.21 3.71
N ILE A 343 -12.46 -11.00 4.00
CA ILE A 343 -12.37 -9.89 3.06
C ILE A 343 -10.91 -9.47 2.81
N ALA A 344 -10.00 -9.64 3.78
CA ALA A 344 -8.60 -9.28 3.61
C ALA A 344 -7.90 -10.19 2.59
N LYS A 345 -8.11 -11.51 2.67
CA LYS A 345 -7.61 -12.48 1.68
C LYS A 345 -8.21 -12.23 0.30
N ALA A 346 -9.51 -11.96 0.23
CA ALA A 346 -10.16 -11.63 -1.03
C ALA A 346 -9.58 -10.35 -1.66
N VAL A 347 -9.40 -9.28 -0.88
CA VAL A 347 -8.80 -8.03 -1.37
C VAL A 347 -7.34 -8.24 -1.78
N ALA A 348 -6.57 -9.07 -1.06
CA ALA A 348 -5.20 -9.40 -1.46
C ALA A 348 -5.14 -10.02 -2.85
N LEU A 349 -6.02 -11.00 -3.14
CA LEU A 349 -6.16 -11.60 -4.47
C LEU A 349 -6.64 -10.60 -5.51
N GLN A 350 -7.56 -9.69 -5.16
CA GLN A 350 -8.00 -8.63 -6.08
C GLN A 350 -6.84 -7.70 -6.45
N LEU A 351 -6.01 -7.31 -5.48
CA LEU A 351 -4.83 -6.49 -5.75
C LEU A 351 -3.80 -7.26 -6.57
N ALA A 352 -3.61 -8.56 -6.33
CA ALA A 352 -2.69 -9.39 -7.11
C ALA A 352 -3.15 -9.51 -8.57
N GLY A 353 -4.43 -9.81 -8.79
CA GLY A 353 -5.02 -9.84 -10.13
C GLY A 353 -4.99 -8.48 -10.81
N ALA A 354 -5.14 -7.39 -10.06
CA ALA A 354 -4.98 -6.03 -10.59
C ALA A 354 -3.54 -5.76 -11.04
N VAL A 355 -2.54 -6.18 -10.26
CA VAL A 355 -1.13 -6.05 -10.64
C VAL A 355 -0.86 -6.82 -11.93
N GLU A 356 -1.24 -8.10 -12.00
CA GLU A 356 -1.09 -8.94 -13.19
C GLU A 356 -1.77 -8.33 -14.42
N TYR A 357 -3.01 -7.86 -14.27
CA TYR A 357 -3.74 -7.21 -15.36
C TYR A 357 -3.05 -5.95 -15.87
N LEU A 358 -2.60 -5.08 -14.96
CA LEU A 358 -2.03 -3.78 -15.30
C LEU A 358 -0.61 -3.88 -15.87
N SER A 359 0.27 -4.69 -15.28
CA SER A 359 1.63 -4.89 -15.79
C SER A 359 1.65 -5.75 -17.06
N GLY A 360 0.64 -6.61 -17.24
CA GLY A 360 0.57 -7.60 -18.29
C GLY A 360 -0.49 -7.36 -19.37
N ARG A 361 -1.00 -6.13 -19.56
CA ARG A 361 -2.08 -5.82 -20.54
C ARG A 361 -1.85 -6.40 -21.95
N GLY A 362 -0.59 -6.59 -22.34
CA GLY A 362 -0.20 -7.17 -23.64
C GLY A 362 -0.01 -8.69 -23.66
N GLN A 363 0.07 -9.35 -22.50
CA GLN A 363 0.51 -10.74 -22.34
C GLN A 363 -0.65 -11.62 -21.89
N VAL A 364 -0.98 -12.63 -22.70
CA VAL A 364 -2.08 -13.56 -22.44
C VAL A 364 -1.94 -14.27 -21.09
N GLU A 365 -0.73 -14.69 -20.72
CA GLU A 365 -0.47 -15.39 -19.46
C GLU A 365 -0.84 -14.55 -18.23
N SER A 366 -0.47 -13.27 -18.21
CA SER A 366 -0.86 -12.35 -17.12
C SER A 366 -2.36 -12.10 -17.07
N LEU A 367 -3.05 -12.05 -18.21
CA LEU A 367 -4.51 -11.93 -18.23
C LEU A 367 -5.20 -13.17 -17.64
N ILE A 368 -4.65 -14.38 -17.91
CA ILE A 368 -5.13 -15.63 -17.30
C ILE A 368 -4.94 -15.60 -15.78
N LYS A 369 -3.74 -15.22 -15.31
CA LYS A 369 -3.44 -15.11 -13.87
C LYS A 369 -4.36 -14.10 -13.19
N ALA A 370 -4.56 -12.93 -13.80
CA ALA A 370 -5.49 -11.93 -13.31
C ALA A 370 -6.92 -12.47 -13.19
N ALA A 371 -7.42 -13.14 -14.23
CA ALA A 371 -8.76 -13.74 -14.23
C ALA A 371 -8.91 -14.83 -13.15
N ASP A 372 -7.89 -15.66 -12.92
CA ASP A 372 -7.89 -16.67 -11.85
C ASP A 372 -7.91 -16.04 -10.45
N ASP A 373 -7.04 -15.07 -10.18
CA ASP A 373 -6.99 -14.39 -8.88
C ASP A 373 -8.31 -13.67 -8.56
N PHE A 374 -8.91 -12.99 -9.53
CA PHE A 374 -10.22 -12.37 -9.32
C PHE A 374 -11.34 -13.39 -9.12
N GLU A 375 -11.34 -14.53 -9.83
CA GLU A 375 -12.34 -15.58 -9.62
C GLU A 375 -12.18 -16.25 -8.25
N ARG A 376 -10.94 -16.46 -7.79
CA ARG A 376 -10.64 -16.94 -6.43
C ARG A 376 -11.15 -15.96 -5.38
N ALA A 377 -10.88 -14.67 -5.53
CA ALA A 377 -11.42 -13.63 -4.64
C ALA A 377 -12.96 -13.61 -4.62
N ARG A 378 -13.61 -13.71 -5.79
CA ARG A 378 -15.07 -13.76 -5.89
C ARG A 378 -15.66 -14.98 -5.18
N LYS A 379 -14.98 -16.13 -5.18
CA LYS A 379 -15.43 -17.32 -4.45
C LYS A 379 -15.39 -17.12 -2.92
N MET A 380 -14.43 -16.34 -2.42
CA MET A 380 -14.31 -15.99 -0.99
C MET A 380 -15.42 -15.02 -0.54
N ILE A 381 -15.78 -14.05 -1.37
CA ILE A 381 -16.80 -13.03 -1.07
C ILE A 381 -17.87 -12.95 -2.18
N PRO A 382 -18.71 -13.99 -2.35
CA PRO A 382 -19.63 -14.10 -3.49
C PRO A 382 -20.78 -13.08 -3.47
N TYR A 383 -20.97 -12.39 -2.35
CA TYR A 383 -21.98 -11.36 -2.14
C TYR A 383 -21.48 -9.94 -2.46
N ASP A 384 -20.20 -9.76 -2.76
CA ASP A 384 -19.64 -8.43 -3.05
C ASP A 384 -19.77 -8.10 -4.54
N PRO A 385 -20.49 -7.02 -4.92
CA PRO A 385 -20.72 -6.69 -6.32
C PRO A 385 -19.45 -6.29 -7.07
N ASN A 386 -18.43 -5.75 -6.38
CA ASN A 386 -17.16 -5.41 -7.02
C ASN A 386 -16.34 -6.68 -7.30
N ALA A 387 -16.29 -7.63 -6.37
CA ALA A 387 -15.62 -8.92 -6.57
C ALA A 387 -16.19 -9.67 -7.77
N ILE A 388 -17.52 -9.67 -7.92
CA ILE A 388 -18.19 -10.24 -9.10
C ILE A 388 -17.78 -9.51 -10.38
N THR A 389 -17.81 -8.18 -10.35
CA THR A 389 -17.49 -7.36 -11.53
C THR A 389 -16.02 -7.48 -11.94
N LEU A 390 -15.08 -7.50 -10.98
CA LEU A 390 -13.65 -7.70 -11.23
C LEU A 390 -13.40 -9.05 -11.91
N ALA A 391 -14.02 -10.12 -11.41
CA ALA A 391 -13.89 -11.46 -11.98
C ALA A 391 -14.44 -11.53 -13.41
N VAL A 392 -15.65 -11.03 -13.65
CA VAL A 392 -16.25 -11.03 -14.99
C VAL A 392 -15.47 -10.12 -15.94
N GLY A 393 -15.06 -8.93 -15.49
CA GLY A 393 -14.29 -7.97 -16.28
C GLY A 393 -12.96 -8.54 -16.75
N ALA A 394 -12.23 -9.22 -15.86
CA ALA A 394 -10.96 -9.87 -16.21
C ALA A 394 -11.14 -11.02 -17.21
N GLN A 395 -12.13 -11.91 -16.99
CA GLN A 395 -12.45 -13.00 -17.92
C GLN A 395 -12.83 -12.48 -19.31
N VAL A 396 -13.62 -11.41 -19.37
CA VAL A 396 -14.03 -10.78 -20.64
C VAL A 396 -12.82 -10.17 -21.35
N ALA A 397 -11.95 -9.46 -20.64
CA ALA A 397 -10.74 -8.88 -21.24
C ALA A 397 -9.78 -9.97 -21.75
N GLU A 398 -9.60 -11.04 -20.98
CA GLU A 398 -8.81 -12.22 -21.34
C GLU A 398 -9.35 -12.90 -22.61
N GLU A 399 -10.63 -13.29 -22.62
CA GLU A 399 -11.27 -13.98 -23.75
C GLU A 399 -11.26 -13.14 -25.03
N TRP A 400 -11.53 -11.83 -24.91
CA TRP A 400 -11.45 -10.93 -26.05
C TRP A 400 -10.04 -10.91 -26.65
N ARG A 401 -9.01 -10.85 -25.80
CA ARG A 401 -7.61 -10.79 -26.24
C ARG A 401 -7.15 -12.11 -26.87
N GLN A 402 -7.57 -13.24 -26.31
CA GLN A 402 -7.16 -14.57 -26.79
C GLN A 402 -7.91 -15.02 -28.04
N LYS A 403 -9.24 -14.90 -28.02
CA LYS A 403 -10.13 -15.58 -28.96
C LYS A 403 -10.94 -14.61 -29.81
N GLY A 404 -11.04 -13.34 -29.42
CA GLY A 404 -11.93 -12.35 -30.06
C GLY A 404 -13.42 -12.67 -29.91
N ARG A 405 -13.77 -13.60 -29.01
CA ARG A 405 -15.15 -14.06 -28.75
C ARG A 405 -15.30 -14.49 -27.29
N PHE A 406 -16.53 -14.49 -26.80
CA PHE A 406 -16.86 -14.78 -25.41
C PHE A 406 -17.56 -16.13 -25.27
N GLU A 407 -17.31 -16.83 -24.16
CA GLU A 407 -17.94 -18.11 -23.82
C GLU A 407 -18.72 -17.99 -22.50
N GLN A 408 -19.63 -18.94 -22.21
CA GLN A 408 -20.42 -18.97 -20.96
C GLN A 408 -21.14 -17.63 -20.68
N THR A 409 -21.66 -16.99 -21.72
CA THR A 409 -22.18 -15.62 -21.61
C THR A 409 -23.44 -15.56 -20.75
N VAL A 410 -24.18 -16.67 -20.60
CA VAL A 410 -25.31 -16.79 -19.67
C VAL A 410 -24.83 -16.58 -18.23
N LEU A 411 -23.81 -17.34 -17.79
CA LEU A 411 -23.25 -17.25 -16.45
C LEU A 411 -22.68 -15.85 -16.16
N LYS A 412 -21.95 -15.27 -17.12
CA LYS A 412 -21.40 -13.91 -16.99
C LYS A 412 -22.51 -12.86 -16.83
N ALA A 413 -23.59 -12.99 -17.61
CA ALA A 413 -24.74 -12.10 -17.51
C ALA A 413 -25.49 -12.25 -16.18
N GLU A 414 -25.68 -13.47 -15.69
CA GLU A 414 -26.32 -13.73 -14.39
C GLU A 414 -25.51 -13.14 -13.24
N ARG A 415 -24.19 -13.35 -13.25
CA ARG A 415 -23.26 -12.77 -12.27
C ARG A 415 -23.34 -11.24 -12.27
N MET A 416 -23.28 -10.60 -13.44
CA MET A 416 -23.36 -9.13 -13.53
C MET A 416 -24.75 -8.58 -13.15
N SER A 417 -25.82 -9.32 -13.41
CA SER A 417 -27.17 -9.01 -12.91
C SER A 417 -27.23 -9.10 -11.38
N ALA A 418 -26.64 -10.13 -10.77
CA ALA A 418 -26.55 -10.26 -9.33
C ALA A 418 -25.73 -9.10 -8.72
N ALA A 419 -24.58 -8.75 -9.32
CA ALA A 419 -23.80 -7.58 -8.89
C ALA A 419 -24.60 -6.27 -8.97
N SER A 420 -25.43 -6.11 -10.01
CA SER A 420 -26.32 -4.95 -10.14
C SER A 420 -27.44 -4.93 -9.11
N ALA A 421 -27.95 -6.10 -8.69
CA ALA A 421 -28.97 -6.20 -7.65
C ALA A 421 -28.41 -6.00 -6.24
N LEU A 422 -27.15 -6.38 -6.01
CA LEU A 422 -26.45 -6.25 -4.73
C LEU A 422 -25.87 -4.83 -4.50
N SER A 423 -25.73 -4.04 -5.57
CA SER A 423 -25.15 -2.70 -5.52
C SER A 423 -26.20 -1.61 -5.57
N SER A 424 -26.02 -0.56 -4.78
CA SER A 424 -26.77 0.70 -4.92
C SER A 424 -26.12 1.68 -5.91
N ASP A 425 -24.94 1.33 -6.44
CA ASP A 425 -24.18 2.17 -7.37
C ASP A 425 -24.65 1.99 -8.83
N LYS A 426 -24.87 3.11 -9.51
CA LYS A 426 -25.17 3.15 -10.95
C LYS A 426 -24.08 2.50 -11.80
N ALA A 427 -22.84 2.45 -11.31
CA ALA A 427 -21.73 1.79 -11.98
C ALA A 427 -22.00 0.30 -12.25
N ALA A 428 -22.71 -0.40 -11.35
CA ALA A 428 -22.99 -1.83 -11.54
C ALA A 428 -23.95 -2.07 -12.74
N LEU A 429 -25.01 -1.27 -12.83
CA LEU A 429 -25.91 -1.28 -14.00
C LEU A 429 -25.20 -0.85 -15.29
N ALA A 430 -24.28 0.12 -15.21
CA ALA A 430 -23.47 0.53 -16.35
C ALA A 430 -22.60 -0.62 -16.85
N ASN A 431 -21.94 -1.37 -15.96
CA ASN A 431 -21.13 -2.53 -16.32
C ASN A 431 -21.96 -3.66 -16.95
N LEU A 432 -23.16 -3.94 -16.43
CA LEU A 432 -24.06 -4.94 -17.02
C LEU A 432 -24.50 -4.54 -18.44
N ASN A 433 -24.85 -3.26 -18.64
CA ASN A 433 -25.18 -2.74 -19.96
C ASN A 433 -23.97 -2.75 -20.90
N SER A 434 -22.77 -2.45 -20.41
CA SER A 434 -21.52 -2.58 -21.18
C SER A 434 -21.28 -4.04 -21.61
N LEU A 435 -21.49 -5.02 -20.73
CA LEU A 435 -21.39 -6.43 -21.07
C LEU A 435 -22.36 -6.79 -22.22
N TYR A 436 -23.64 -6.40 -22.13
CA TYR A 436 -24.60 -6.73 -23.19
C TYR A 436 -24.28 -6.07 -24.53
N ARG A 437 -23.82 -4.81 -24.52
CA ARG A 437 -23.35 -4.13 -25.74
C ARG A 437 -22.17 -4.86 -26.36
N LEU A 438 -21.21 -5.25 -25.53
CA LEU A 438 -20.03 -5.98 -25.96
C LEU A 438 -20.42 -7.32 -26.61
N LEU A 439 -21.27 -8.12 -25.96
CA LEU A 439 -21.75 -9.40 -26.48
C LEU A 439 -22.53 -9.27 -27.80
N LEU A 440 -23.30 -8.19 -27.98
CA LEU A 440 -24.00 -7.92 -29.25
C LEU A 440 -23.05 -7.53 -30.39
N SER A 441 -21.96 -6.83 -30.06
CA SER A 441 -20.98 -6.35 -31.04
C SER A 441 -19.93 -7.40 -31.43
N SER A 442 -19.75 -8.44 -30.62
CA SER A 442 -18.81 -9.53 -30.90
C SER A 442 -19.32 -10.53 -31.95
N PRO A 443 -18.41 -11.28 -32.61
CA PRO A 443 -18.79 -12.45 -33.39
C PRO A 443 -19.66 -13.40 -32.56
N GLU A 444 -20.72 -13.95 -33.14
CA GLU A 444 -21.57 -14.90 -32.42
C GLU A 444 -20.73 -16.11 -31.99
N PRO A 445 -20.76 -16.49 -30.70
CA PRO A 445 -20.19 -17.75 -30.29
C PRO A 445 -20.96 -18.90 -30.97
N ALA A 446 -20.34 -20.08 -31.03
CA ALA A 446 -21.06 -21.27 -31.48
C ALA A 446 -22.33 -21.45 -30.62
N SER A 447 -23.45 -21.76 -31.28
CA SER A 447 -24.72 -22.00 -30.60
C SER A 447 -24.55 -23.12 -29.58
N ALA A 448 -24.66 -22.76 -28.31
CA ALA A 448 -24.50 -23.64 -27.16
C ALA A 448 -25.41 -23.13 -26.04
N ALA A 449 -25.92 -24.04 -25.21
CA ALA A 449 -26.86 -23.71 -24.13
C ALA A 449 -26.32 -22.65 -23.15
N ASP A 450 -25.00 -22.55 -23.02
CA ASP A 450 -24.34 -21.64 -22.08
C ASP A 450 -24.12 -20.23 -22.65
N ASN A 451 -24.55 -19.98 -23.90
CA ASN A 451 -24.38 -18.71 -24.60
C ASN A 451 -25.74 -18.04 -24.88
N LEU A 452 -25.78 -16.73 -24.72
CA LEU A 452 -26.94 -15.90 -24.98
C LEU A 452 -27.07 -15.63 -26.48
N THR A 453 -28.28 -15.75 -26.99
CA THR A 453 -28.64 -15.35 -28.35
C THR A 453 -28.73 -13.84 -28.49
N ARG A 454 -28.60 -13.32 -29.72
CA ARG A 454 -28.82 -11.89 -29.99
C ARG A 454 -30.22 -11.40 -29.63
N ALA A 455 -31.22 -12.27 -29.70
CA ALA A 455 -32.59 -11.93 -29.32
C ALA A 455 -32.70 -11.68 -27.81
N GLU A 456 -32.17 -12.61 -26.99
CA GLU A 456 -32.16 -12.48 -25.53
C GLU A 456 -31.35 -11.27 -25.07
N LEU A 457 -30.22 -10.99 -25.70
CA LEU A 457 -29.42 -9.80 -25.39
C LEU A 457 -30.19 -8.49 -25.64
N LYS A 458 -30.91 -8.39 -26.77
CA LYS A 458 -31.74 -7.23 -27.07
C LYS A 458 -32.87 -7.07 -26.07
N GLU A 459 -33.55 -8.16 -25.71
CA GLU A 459 -34.62 -8.15 -24.72
C GLU A 459 -34.12 -7.66 -23.35
N ARG A 460 -33.00 -8.21 -22.87
CA ARG A 460 -32.39 -7.82 -21.58
C ARG A 460 -31.93 -6.37 -21.57
N MET A 461 -31.41 -5.85 -22.68
CA MET A 461 -31.06 -4.43 -22.81
C MET A 461 -32.28 -3.51 -22.75
N GLU A 462 -33.38 -3.89 -23.40
CA GLU A 462 -34.64 -3.11 -23.30
C GLU A 462 -35.22 -3.16 -21.88
N ALA A 463 -35.12 -4.29 -21.19
CA ALA A 463 -35.50 -4.39 -19.79
C ALA A 463 -34.66 -3.46 -18.90
N LEU A 464 -33.33 -3.40 -19.10
CA LEU A 464 -32.45 -2.49 -18.35
C LEU A 464 -32.80 -1.01 -18.54
N LYS A 465 -33.20 -0.59 -19.75
CA LYS A 465 -33.63 0.80 -19.99
C LYS A 465 -34.83 1.19 -19.11
N ARG A 466 -35.73 0.24 -18.83
CA ARG A 466 -36.91 0.47 -17.97
C ARG A 466 -36.53 0.60 -16.50
N VAL A 467 -35.44 -0.05 -16.08
CA VAL A 467 -34.90 0.03 -14.70
C VAL A 467 -34.03 1.27 -14.50
N ALA A 468 -33.29 1.69 -15.53
CA ALA A 468 -32.39 2.85 -15.49
C ALA A 468 -33.09 4.20 -15.67
N ALA A 469 -34.34 4.23 -16.13
CA ALA A 469 -35.13 5.45 -16.19
C ALA A 469 -35.45 5.95 -14.76
N PRO A 470 -35.18 7.22 -14.43
CA PRO A 470 -35.52 7.73 -13.11
C PRO A 470 -37.06 7.68 -12.93
N LYS A 471 -37.50 7.25 -11.75
CA LYS A 471 -38.81 7.66 -11.23
C LYS A 471 -38.69 9.06 -10.64
#